data_AF-A0A2T7U9Z5-F1
#
_entry.id   AF-A0A2T7U9Z5-F1
#
_cell.length_a   1.000
_cell.length_b   1.000
_cell.length_c   1.000
_cell.angle_alpha   90.00
_cell.angle_beta   90.00
_cell.angle_gamma   90.00
#
_symmetry.space_group_name_H-M   'P 1'
#
loop_
_entity.id
_entity.type
_entity.pdbx_description
1 polymer ?
#
loop_
_entity_poly.entity_id
_entity_poly.type
_entity_poly.pdbx_seq_one_letter_code
_entity_poly.pdbx_strand_id
1 'polypeptide(L)'
;MNGPILFCGDPHGQWQHIIDEALQTDARAVILLGDLEPARPLHIELEAIWERVWFIHGNHDTDHADNFGNVWHPEVSERQLHGRVVTLPCGTRIAGLGGVFRGAVWYPKDQQAPKFRNRDDHARVTPRQDRWQGSVHLKHWSSIYPDEVEQLATLQADILITHEAPGYHEHGFHELDELARRMGVRMTVHGHQHDCIDSSARWADQGFESYGVGLRGLMVWP
;
A
#
# COMPACT_ATOMS: atom_id res chain seq x y z
N MET A 1 -2.21 24.55 -0.24
CA MET A 1 -0.88 23.94 -0.02
C MET A 1 -0.34 23.56 -1.37
N ASN A 2 0.80 24.14 -1.76
CA ASN A 2 1.39 23.96 -3.09
C ASN A 2 2.66 23.08 -3.07
N GLY A 3 3.05 22.56 -1.90
CA GLY A 3 4.21 21.68 -1.80
C GLY A 3 3.97 20.31 -2.44
N PRO A 4 5.02 19.46 -2.50
CA PRO A 4 4.99 18.19 -3.20
C PRO A 4 4.15 17.13 -2.47
N ILE A 5 3.85 16.03 -3.15
CA ILE A 5 3.45 14.77 -2.51
C ILE A 5 4.73 13.98 -2.22
N LEU A 6 4.91 13.55 -0.97
CA LEU A 6 5.99 12.66 -0.58
C LEU A 6 5.49 11.22 -0.58
N PHE A 7 6.17 10.33 -1.29
CA PHE A 7 5.98 8.89 -1.18
C PHE A 7 7.13 8.28 -0.38
N CYS A 8 6.80 7.50 0.64
CA CYS A 8 7.74 6.98 1.62
C CYS A 8 7.73 5.44 1.58
N GLY A 9 8.85 4.87 1.16
CA GLY A 9 9.05 3.42 1.07
C GLY A 9 9.49 2.86 2.41
N ASP A 10 8.84 1.77 2.82
CA ASP A 10 9.26 0.85 3.89
C ASP A 10 9.93 1.54 5.09
N PRO A 11 9.18 2.32 5.89
CA PRO A 11 9.76 3.08 7.00
C PRO A 11 10.39 2.21 8.10
N HIS A 12 9.84 1.01 8.35
CA HIS A 12 10.28 0.09 9.41
C HIS A 12 10.52 0.80 10.75
N GLY A 13 9.51 1.55 11.20
CA GLY A 13 9.52 2.30 12.46
C GLY A 13 10.41 3.56 12.47
N GLN A 14 10.99 3.97 11.33
CA GLN A 14 11.80 5.18 11.24
C GLN A 14 11.00 6.36 10.68
N TRP A 15 10.77 7.39 11.49
CA TRP A 15 9.87 8.49 11.12
C TRP A 15 10.58 9.82 10.87
N GLN A 16 11.70 10.08 11.55
CA GLN A 16 12.30 11.41 11.60
C GLN A 16 12.61 11.98 10.21
N HIS A 17 13.20 11.18 9.32
CA HIS A 17 13.52 11.59 7.96
C HIS A 17 12.28 11.98 7.13
N ILE A 18 11.13 11.31 7.35
CA ILE A 18 9.86 11.62 6.69
C ILE A 18 9.31 12.95 7.22
N ILE A 19 9.35 13.12 8.54
CA ILE A 19 8.88 14.34 9.21
C ILE A 19 9.72 15.55 8.76
N ASP A 20 11.04 15.42 8.77
CA ASP A 20 11.97 16.48 8.37
C ASP A 20 11.71 16.91 6.92
N GLU A 21 11.61 15.97 5.99
CA GLU A 21 11.37 16.27 4.57
C GLU A 21 9.97 16.89 4.37
N ALA A 22 8.95 16.38 5.04
CA ALA A 22 7.58 16.92 4.94
C ALA A 22 7.50 18.37 5.40
N LEU A 23 8.20 18.72 6.49
CA LEU A 23 8.26 20.07 7.01
C LEU A 23 9.14 20.98 6.13
N GLN A 24 10.29 20.48 5.67
CA GLN A 24 11.22 21.24 4.84
C GLN A 24 10.62 21.61 3.48
N THR A 25 9.83 20.70 2.88
CA THR A 25 9.23 20.90 1.55
C THR A 25 7.83 21.50 1.60
N ASP A 26 7.27 21.72 2.81
CA ASP A 26 5.85 22.00 3.03
C ASP A 26 4.96 21.01 2.24
N ALA A 27 5.28 19.73 2.34
CA ALA A 27 4.61 18.67 1.59
C ALA A 27 3.09 18.76 1.78
N ARG A 28 2.33 18.72 0.69
CA ARG A 28 0.86 18.79 0.74
C ARG A 28 0.22 17.46 1.14
N ALA A 29 0.95 16.35 0.97
CA ALA A 29 0.56 15.01 1.36
C ALA A 29 1.79 14.14 1.58
N VAL A 30 1.71 13.20 2.51
CA VAL A 30 2.74 12.21 2.82
C VAL A 30 2.10 10.82 2.72
N ILE A 31 2.65 9.96 1.88
CA ILE A 31 2.05 8.69 1.48
C ILE A 31 2.99 7.55 1.87
N LEU A 32 2.61 6.75 2.86
CA LEU A 32 3.41 5.61 3.32
C LEU A 32 3.03 4.34 2.57
N LEU A 33 4.02 3.62 2.05
CA LEU A 33 3.84 2.51 1.10
C LEU A 33 3.87 1.12 1.76
N GLY A 34 3.58 1.03 3.06
CA GLY A 34 3.60 -0.22 3.82
C GLY A 34 4.89 -0.44 4.59
N ASP A 35 4.96 -1.58 5.29
CA ASP A 35 6.03 -1.97 6.21
C ASP A 35 6.38 -0.85 7.20
N LEU A 36 5.33 -0.45 7.90
CA LEU A 36 5.33 0.72 8.78
C LEU A 36 5.97 0.39 10.12
N GLU A 37 5.62 -0.77 10.71
CA GLU A 37 6.11 -1.26 11.99
C GLU A 37 6.22 -0.19 13.10
N PRO A 38 5.15 0.57 13.38
CA PRO A 38 5.21 1.66 14.34
C PRO A 38 5.18 1.15 15.79
N ALA A 39 5.96 1.77 16.67
CA ALA A 39 6.00 1.41 18.10
C ALA A 39 4.73 1.86 18.86
N ARG A 40 4.07 2.93 18.38
CA ARG A 40 2.79 3.45 18.86
C ARG A 40 1.85 3.66 17.66
N PRO A 41 0.54 3.90 17.85
CA PRO A 41 -0.35 4.26 16.75
C PRO A 41 0.22 5.38 15.86
N LEU A 42 0.05 5.30 14.54
CA LEU A 42 0.69 6.21 13.58
C LEU A 42 0.39 7.69 13.84
N HIS A 43 -0.82 8.03 14.31
CA HIS A 43 -1.18 9.40 14.64
C HIS A 43 -0.36 10.01 15.79
N ILE A 44 0.26 9.16 16.63
CA ILE A 44 1.18 9.58 17.68
C ILE A 44 2.62 9.65 17.15
N GLU A 45 3.05 8.67 16.35
CA GLU A 45 4.40 8.68 15.77
C GLU A 45 4.62 9.84 14.79
N LEU A 46 3.56 10.23 14.08
CA LEU A 46 3.58 11.23 13.02
C LEU A 46 2.77 12.47 13.39
N GLU A 47 2.55 12.74 14.69
CA GLU A 47 1.72 13.85 15.19
C GLU A 47 2.01 15.19 14.49
N ALA A 48 3.29 15.49 14.25
CA ALA A 48 3.73 16.75 13.66
C ALA A 48 3.23 16.99 12.21
N ILE A 49 2.88 15.92 11.49
CA ILE A 49 2.44 15.95 10.08
C ILE A 49 1.18 15.08 9.86
N TRP A 50 0.47 14.69 10.92
CA TRP A 50 -0.57 13.66 10.83
C TRP A 50 -1.71 14.05 9.88
N GLU A 51 -2.03 15.33 9.81
CA GLU A 51 -3.13 15.86 8.99
C GLU A 51 -2.95 15.63 7.48
N ARG A 52 -1.70 15.42 7.05
CA ARG A 52 -1.30 15.21 5.65
C ARG A 52 -0.86 13.76 5.36
N VAL A 53 -0.84 12.88 6.35
CA VAL A 53 -0.43 11.47 6.19
C VAL A 53 -1.58 10.60 5.67
N TRP A 54 -1.26 9.75 4.71
CA TRP A 54 -2.07 8.64 4.21
C TRP A 54 -1.19 7.41 4.05
N PHE A 55 -1.76 6.22 4.16
CA PHE A 55 -0.94 5.01 4.13
C PHE A 55 -1.66 3.78 3.61
N ILE A 56 -0.88 2.81 3.14
CA ILE A 56 -1.27 1.41 3.02
C ILE A 56 -0.42 0.58 3.97
N HIS A 57 -0.88 -0.63 4.31
CA HIS A 57 -0.10 -1.60 5.08
C HIS A 57 0.79 -2.44 4.14
N GLY A 58 1.91 -2.93 4.66
CA GLY A 58 2.76 -3.93 4.02
C GLY A 58 2.60 -5.31 4.67
N ASN A 59 3.53 -6.23 4.40
CA ASN A 59 3.48 -7.56 5.00
C ASN A 59 3.95 -7.58 6.46
N HIS A 60 4.94 -6.75 6.83
CA HIS A 60 5.51 -6.73 8.18
C HIS A 60 4.56 -6.12 9.22
N ASP A 61 3.55 -5.36 8.78
CA ASP A 61 2.51 -4.81 9.66
C ASP A 61 1.59 -5.88 10.28
N THR A 62 1.74 -7.14 9.86
CA THR A 62 0.99 -8.30 10.39
C THR A 62 1.89 -9.40 10.95
N ASP A 63 3.18 -9.13 11.15
CA ASP A 63 4.10 -10.12 11.76
C ASP A 63 3.85 -10.27 13.26
N HIS A 64 3.46 -9.16 13.92
CA HIS A 64 3.25 -9.10 15.36
C HIS A 64 1.91 -8.44 15.69
N ALA A 65 1.29 -8.89 16.79
CA ALA A 65 0.04 -8.33 17.29
C ALA A 65 0.13 -6.84 17.62
N ASP A 66 1.28 -6.39 18.14
CA ASP A 66 1.50 -5.00 18.53
C ASP A 66 1.59 -4.08 17.30
N ASN A 67 2.34 -4.50 16.26
CA ASN A 67 2.39 -3.81 14.97
C ASN A 67 0.98 -3.66 14.39
N PHE A 68 0.23 -4.76 14.37
CA PHE A 68 -1.15 -4.76 13.89
C PHE A 68 -2.03 -3.79 14.70
N GLY A 69 -1.93 -3.81 16.02
CA GLY A 69 -2.71 -2.94 16.91
C GLY A 69 -2.49 -1.45 16.65
N ASN A 70 -1.28 -1.08 16.24
CA ASN A 70 -0.92 0.30 15.94
C ASN A 70 -1.32 0.73 14.51
N VAL A 71 -1.25 -0.18 13.53
CA VAL A 71 -1.59 0.08 12.12
C VAL A 71 -3.11 0.02 11.87
N TRP A 72 -3.84 -0.87 12.54
CA TRP A 72 -5.31 -0.96 12.49
C TRP A 72 -6.00 -0.21 13.64
N HIS A 73 -5.30 0.72 14.29
CA HIS A 73 -5.88 1.52 15.37
C HIS A 73 -7.08 2.35 14.86
N PRO A 74 -8.19 2.47 15.62
CA PRO A 74 -9.39 3.19 15.15
C PRO A 74 -9.11 4.63 14.69
N GLU A 75 -8.28 5.37 15.44
CA GLU A 75 -7.87 6.76 15.13
C GLU A 75 -7.10 6.92 13.81
N VAL A 76 -6.56 5.83 13.23
CA VAL A 76 -5.82 5.89 11.96
C VAL A 76 -6.63 5.44 10.75
N SER A 77 -7.81 4.85 10.99
CA SER A 77 -8.65 4.23 9.94
C SER A 77 -9.06 5.21 8.83
N GLU A 78 -9.30 6.47 9.17
CA GLU A 78 -9.64 7.51 8.19
C GLU A 78 -8.48 7.85 7.26
N ARG A 79 -7.23 7.48 7.58
CA ARG A 79 -6.04 7.74 6.76
C ARG A 79 -5.53 6.51 5.98
N GLN A 80 -6.07 5.32 6.23
CA GLN A 80 -5.68 4.07 5.55
C GLN A 80 -6.33 3.89 4.16
N LEU A 81 -5.55 3.89 3.08
CA LEU A 81 -6.01 3.87 1.69
C LEU A 81 -6.34 2.49 1.10
N HIS A 82 -6.02 1.39 1.77
CA HIS A 82 -6.26 0.04 1.22
C HIS A 82 -7.74 -0.16 0.85
N GLY A 83 -8.00 -0.52 -0.41
CA GLY A 83 -9.33 -0.82 -0.95
C GLY A 83 -10.19 0.40 -1.30
N ARG A 84 -9.64 1.63 -1.29
CA ARG A 84 -10.42 2.86 -1.54
C ARG A 84 -9.67 3.88 -2.39
N VAL A 85 -10.43 4.85 -2.89
CA VAL A 85 -9.93 6.07 -3.54
C VAL A 85 -10.24 7.27 -2.65
N VAL A 86 -9.25 8.16 -2.48
CA VAL A 86 -9.39 9.42 -1.76
C VAL A 86 -8.96 10.57 -2.66
N THR A 87 -9.67 11.69 -2.60
CA THR A 87 -9.24 12.94 -3.23
C THR A 87 -8.40 13.73 -2.23
N LEU A 88 -7.11 13.89 -2.52
CA LEU A 88 -6.20 14.73 -1.73
C LEU A 88 -6.61 16.21 -1.84
N PRO A 89 -6.17 17.09 -0.92
CA PRO A 89 -6.55 18.51 -0.93
C PRO A 89 -6.21 19.28 -2.23
N CYS A 90 -5.28 18.76 -3.02
CA CYS A 90 -4.89 19.28 -4.33
C CYS A 90 -5.76 18.80 -5.50
N GLY A 91 -6.80 18.00 -5.23
CA GLY A 91 -7.68 17.42 -6.25
C GLY A 91 -7.16 16.10 -6.86
N THR A 92 -5.94 15.67 -6.54
CA THR A 92 -5.40 14.39 -7.00
C THR A 92 -6.15 13.23 -6.33
N ARG A 93 -6.68 12.31 -7.13
CA ARG A 93 -7.33 11.08 -6.66
C ARG A 93 -6.27 9.98 -6.49
N ILE A 94 -6.13 9.47 -5.28
CA ILE A 94 -5.18 8.41 -4.93
C ILE A 94 -5.93 7.16 -4.51
N ALA A 95 -5.59 6.03 -5.12
CA ALA A 95 -6.07 4.69 -4.78
C ALA A 95 -4.99 3.92 -4.01
N GLY A 96 -5.37 3.08 -3.07
CA GLY A 96 -4.41 2.22 -2.35
C GLY A 96 -4.77 0.74 -2.38
N LEU A 97 -3.76 -0.11 -2.60
CA LEU A 97 -3.81 -1.56 -2.39
C LEU A 97 -2.61 -1.99 -1.54
N GLY A 98 -2.81 -2.03 -0.22
CA GLY A 98 -1.84 -2.62 0.71
C GLY A 98 -1.79 -4.15 0.67
N GLY A 99 -0.76 -4.70 1.30
CA GLY A 99 -0.55 -6.14 1.44
C GLY A 99 0.27 -6.77 0.32
N VAL A 100 0.38 -8.10 0.36
CA VAL A 100 1.18 -8.93 -0.55
C VAL A 100 0.38 -10.10 -1.12
N PHE A 101 0.81 -10.61 -2.27
CA PHE A 101 0.29 -11.88 -2.78
C PHE A 101 0.85 -13.05 -1.99
N ARG A 102 -0.01 -14.01 -1.60
CA ARG A 102 0.41 -15.20 -0.86
C ARG A 102 -0.22 -16.43 -1.50
N GLY A 103 0.59 -17.43 -1.90
CA GLY A 103 0.09 -18.68 -2.49
C GLY A 103 -0.83 -19.52 -1.60
N ALA A 104 -0.93 -19.21 -0.29
CA ALA A 104 -1.98 -19.75 0.58
C ALA A 104 -3.39 -19.22 0.22
N VAL A 105 -3.47 -18.04 -0.39
CA VAL A 105 -4.68 -17.40 -0.92
C VAL A 105 -4.71 -17.54 -2.43
N TRP A 106 -3.80 -16.86 -3.11
CA TRP A 106 -3.55 -16.97 -4.55
C TRP A 106 -2.18 -16.35 -4.85
N TYR A 107 -1.51 -16.89 -5.87
CA TYR A 107 -0.25 -16.35 -6.35
C TYR A 107 -0.36 -16.23 -7.87
N PRO A 108 -0.50 -15.00 -8.40
CA PRO A 108 -0.88 -14.86 -9.80
C PRO A 108 0.11 -15.47 -10.80
N LYS A 109 1.39 -15.51 -10.46
CA LYS A 109 2.45 -16.14 -11.28
C LYS A 109 2.32 -17.66 -11.41
N ASP A 110 1.60 -18.33 -10.50
CA ASP A 110 1.51 -19.80 -10.49
C ASP A 110 0.50 -20.34 -11.51
N GLN A 111 -0.24 -19.49 -12.24
CA GLN A 111 -1.30 -19.86 -13.18
C GLN A 111 -2.40 -20.77 -12.59
N GLN A 112 -2.51 -20.81 -11.26
CA GLN A 112 -3.52 -21.56 -10.53
C GLN A 112 -4.70 -20.65 -10.16
N ALA A 113 -5.91 -21.22 -10.12
CA ALA A 113 -7.07 -20.51 -9.61
C ALA A 113 -6.87 -20.13 -8.13
N PRO A 114 -7.39 -18.97 -7.69
CA PRO A 114 -7.37 -18.59 -6.28
C PRO A 114 -7.97 -19.67 -5.38
N LYS A 115 -7.30 -19.99 -4.26
CA LYS A 115 -7.83 -20.87 -3.22
C LYS A 115 -8.98 -20.23 -2.47
N PHE A 116 -8.91 -18.91 -2.28
CA PHE A 116 -9.95 -18.12 -1.65
C PHE A 116 -10.25 -16.90 -2.50
N ARG A 117 -11.54 -16.64 -2.72
CA ARG A 117 -12.02 -15.48 -3.49
C ARG A 117 -11.87 -14.18 -2.71
N ASN A 118 -12.11 -14.24 -1.39
CA ASN A 118 -12.16 -13.12 -0.45
C ASN A 118 -11.76 -13.58 0.96
N ARG A 119 -11.59 -12.61 1.88
CA ARG A 119 -11.19 -12.85 3.27
C ARG A 119 -12.20 -13.67 4.06
N ASP A 120 -13.49 -13.48 3.83
CA ASP A 120 -14.54 -14.20 4.54
C ASP A 120 -14.55 -15.69 4.18
N ASP A 121 -14.35 -16.02 2.91
CA ASP A 121 -14.20 -17.39 2.42
C ASP A 121 -13.01 -18.08 3.10
N HIS A 122 -11.90 -17.37 3.22
CA HIS A 122 -10.72 -17.86 3.94
C HIS A 122 -11.01 -18.04 5.44
N ALA A 123 -11.63 -17.05 6.08
CA ALA A 123 -11.96 -17.10 7.51
C ALA A 123 -12.91 -18.25 7.87
N ARG A 124 -13.82 -18.63 6.98
CA ARG A 124 -14.75 -19.77 7.19
C ARG A 124 -14.01 -21.09 7.41
N VAL A 125 -12.89 -21.30 6.71
CA VAL A 125 -12.09 -22.52 6.84
C VAL A 125 -10.93 -22.39 7.84
N THR A 126 -10.56 -21.17 8.24
CA THR A 126 -9.57 -20.96 9.31
C THR A 126 -10.07 -21.56 10.63
N PRO A 127 -9.31 -22.44 11.31
CA PRO A 127 -9.68 -22.99 12.61
C PRO A 127 -9.89 -21.88 13.65
N ARG A 128 -10.88 -22.04 14.53
CA ARG A 128 -11.28 -20.99 15.49
C ARG A 128 -10.13 -20.49 16.36
N GLN A 129 -9.24 -21.38 16.79
CA GLN A 129 -8.08 -21.06 17.62
C GLN A 129 -7.01 -20.24 16.88
N ASP A 130 -7.00 -20.27 15.55
CA ASP A 130 -6.02 -19.58 14.71
C ASP A 130 -6.54 -18.21 14.22
N ARG A 131 -7.79 -17.84 14.55
CA ARG A 131 -8.44 -16.62 14.07
C ARG A 131 -7.98 -15.39 14.83
N TRP A 132 -7.50 -14.39 14.11
CA TRP A 132 -7.25 -13.06 14.66
C TRP A 132 -8.52 -12.19 14.55
N GLN A 133 -8.97 -11.64 15.68
CA GLN A 133 -10.21 -10.86 15.79
C GLN A 133 -11.43 -11.54 15.12
N GLY A 134 -11.52 -12.87 15.25
CA GLY A 134 -12.63 -13.67 14.69
C GLY A 134 -12.58 -13.90 13.18
N SER A 135 -11.57 -13.40 12.47
CA SER A 135 -11.39 -13.54 11.02
C SER A 135 -10.28 -14.56 10.68
N VAL A 136 -9.51 -14.32 9.62
CA VAL A 136 -8.34 -15.12 9.24
C VAL A 136 -7.20 -15.03 10.27
N HIS A 137 -6.20 -15.89 10.14
CA HIS A 137 -4.95 -15.76 10.90
C HIS A 137 -4.32 -14.38 10.68
N LEU A 138 -3.64 -13.84 11.70
CA LEU A 138 -3.08 -12.47 11.70
C LEU A 138 -2.30 -12.15 10.41
N LYS A 139 -1.37 -13.01 10.02
CA LYS A 139 -0.59 -12.92 8.76
C LYS A 139 -1.43 -12.68 7.49
N HIS A 140 -2.69 -13.13 7.47
CA HIS A 140 -3.58 -13.01 6.32
C HIS A 140 -4.40 -11.72 6.27
N TRP A 141 -4.22 -10.83 7.25
CA TRP A 141 -4.74 -9.47 7.19
C TRP A 141 -4.01 -8.58 6.18
N SER A 142 -2.77 -8.94 5.83
CA SER A 142 -1.95 -8.32 4.78
C SER A 142 -1.93 -9.15 3.48
N SER A 143 -2.84 -10.10 3.30
CA SER A 143 -2.95 -10.83 2.02
C SER A 143 -3.86 -10.08 1.08
N ILE A 144 -3.42 -9.88 -0.16
CA ILE A 144 -4.27 -9.35 -1.23
C ILE A 144 -5.22 -10.46 -1.68
N TYR A 145 -6.53 -10.21 -1.63
CA TYR A 145 -7.55 -11.11 -2.16
C TYR A 145 -7.99 -10.68 -3.57
N PRO A 146 -8.44 -11.63 -4.43
CA PRO A 146 -8.94 -11.28 -5.76
C PRO A 146 -10.10 -10.26 -5.73
N ASP A 147 -10.96 -10.26 -4.70
CA ASP A 147 -12.13 -9.38 -4.65
C ASP A 147 -11.75 -7.95 -4.35
N GLU A 148 -10.74 -7.74 -3.51
CA GLU A 148 -10.17 -6.44 -3.23
C GLU A 148 -9.62 -5.81 -4.52
N VAL A 149 -8.90 -6.57 -5.35
CA VAL A 149 -8.39 -6.11 -6.67
C VAL A 149 -9.55 -5.80 -7.62
N GLU A 150 -10.52 -6.70 -7.75
CA GLU A 150 -11.64 -6.53 -8.66
C GLU A 150 -12.53 -5.33 -8.29
N GLN A 151 -12.81 -5.14 -6.99
CA GLN A 151 -13.59 -4.02 -6.49
C GLN A 151 -12.86 -2.70 -6.73
N LEU A 152 -11.57 -2.63 -6.39
CA LEU A 152 -10.75 -1.44 -6.60
C LEU A 152 -10.66 -1.08 -8.10
N ALA A 153 -10.58 -2.07 -8.97
CA ALA A 153 -10.57 -1.89 -10.43
C ALA A 153 -11.88 -1.32 -11.02
N THR A 154 -12.96 -1.22 -10.25
CA THR A 154 -14.20 -0.52 -10.66
C THR A 154 -14.14 0.99 -10.40
N LEU A 155 -13.15 1.45 -9.64
CA LEU A 155 -12.97 2.85 -9.28
C LEU A 155 -12.03 3.55 -10.27
N GLN A 156 -11.94 4.88 -10.16
CA GLN A 156 -11.06 5.70 -11.00
C GLN A 156 -10.15 6.55 -10.11
N ALA A 157 -8.86 6.58 -10.42
CA ALA A 157 -7.86 7.37 -9.70
C ALA A 157 -6.81 7.95 -10.66
N ASP A 158 -6.03 8.90 -10.17
CA ASP A 158 -4.90 9.47 -10.93
C ASP A 158 -3.60 8.73 -10.56
N ILE A 159 -3.49 8.31 -9.29
CA ILE A 159 -2.34 7.58 -8.75
C ILE A 159 -2.83 6.31 -8.06
N LEU A 160 -2.16 5.19 -8.30
CA LEU A 160 -2.33 3.96 -7.52
C LEU A 160 -1.07 3.68 -6.70
N ILE A 161 -1.23 3.52 -5.39
CA ILE A 161 -0.16 3.04 -4.53
C ILE A 161 -0.38 1.59 -4.17
N THR A 162 0.68 0.79 -4.24
CA THR A 162 0.68 -0.63 -3.89
C THR A 162 1.86 -0.90 -2.97
N HIS A 163 1.80 -1.96 -2.16
CA HIS A 163 3.02 -2.39 -1.46
C HIS A 163 3.86 -3.25 -2.40
N GLU A 164 3.23 -4.23 -3.06
CA GLU A 164 3.82 -5.05 -4.12
C GLU A 164 4.13 -4.26 -5.39
N ALA A 165 5.19 -4.66 -6.12
CA ALA A 165 5.60 -4.02 -7.36
C ALA A 165 4.73 -4.42 -8.57
N PRO A 166 4.45 -3.51 -9.52
CA PRO A 166 3.84 -3.85 -10.81
C PRO A 166 4.79 -4.66 -11.71
N GLY A 167 4.28 -5.12 -12.86
CA GLY A 167 4.93 -6.10 -13.73
C GLY A 167 6.24 -5.65 -14.38
N TYR A 168 6.66 -4.39 -14.19
CA TYR A 168 7.98 -3.92 -14.63
C TYR A 168 9.13 -4.54 -13.82
N HIS A 169 8.88 -4.83 -12.53
CA HIS A 169 9.88 -5.38 -11.62
C HIS A 169 9.95 -6.91 -11.76
N GLU A 170 11.13 -7.51 -11.60
CA GLU A 170 11.32 -8.97 -11.70
C GLU A 170 10.41 -9.74 -10.72
N HIS A 171 10.28 -9.22 -9.51
CA HIS A 171 9.42 -9.77 -8.46
C HIS A 171 7.98 -9.24 -8.51
N GLY A 172 7.68 -8.27 -9.38
CA GLY A 172 6.36 -7.66 -9.48
C GLY A 172 5.30 -8.49 -10.22
N PHE A 173 4.08 -7.97 -10.28
CA PHE A 173 2.88 -8.69 -10.71
C PHE A 173 2.13 -7.96 -11.84
N HIS A 174 1.77 -8.69 -12.90
CA HIS A 174 1.06 -8.11 -14.04
C HIS A 174 -0.38 -7.71 -13.70
N GLU A 175 -0.98 -8.37 -12.72
CA GLU A 175 -2.31 -8.08 -12.19
C GLU A 175 -2.40 -6.65 -11.65
N LEU A 176 -1.28 -6.10 -11.17
CA LEU A 176 -1.20 -4.70 -10.74
C LEU A 176 -1.11 -3.75 -11.94
N ASP A 177 -0.51 -4.16 -13.07
CA ASP A 177 -0.57 -3.39 -14.32
C ASP A 177 -2.01 -3.35 -14.86
N GLU A 178 -2.71 -4.49 -14.83
CA GLU A 178 -4.11 -4.58 -15.24
C GLU A 178 -5.01 -3.73 -14.36
N LEU A 179 -4.81 -3.78 -13.03
CA LEU A 179 -5.50 -2.93 -12.08
C LEU A 179 -5.29 -1.44 -12.42
N ALA A 180 -4.02 -1.02 -12.58
CA ALA A 180 -3.67 0.35 -12.92
C ALA A 180 -4.39 0.83 -14.21
N ARG A 181 -4.34 0.03 -15.28
CA ARG A 181 -5.01 0.35 -16.55
C ARG A 181 -6.53 0.43 -16.42
N ARG A 182 -7.16 -0.52 -15.71
CA ARG A 182 -8.62 -0.53 -15.50
C ARG A 182 -9.09 0.69 -14.71
N MET A 183 -8.30 1.13 -13.75
CA MET A 183 -8.56 2.33 -12.96
C MET A 183 -8.25 3.65 -13.69
N GLY A 184 -7.60 3.57 -14.86
CA GLY A 184 -7.20 4.75 -15.63
C GLY A 184 -6.13 5.60 -14.95
N VAL A 185 -5.30 5.01 -14.08
CA VAL A 185 -4.25 5.76 -13.38
C VAL A 185 -3.13 6.13 -14.35
N ARG A 186 -2.50 7.29 -14.12
CA ARG A 186 -1.33 7.73 -14.88
C ARG A 186 -0.01 7.35 -14.21
N MET A 187 -0.06 6.99 -12.93
CA MET A 187 1.12 6.75 -12.12
C MET A 187 0.86 5.65 -11.09
N THR A 188 1.82 4.76 -10.92
CA THR A 188 1.87 3.77 -9.84
C THR A 188 3.12 3.97 -8.99
N VAL A 189 3.00 3.83 -7.67
CA VAL A 189 4.14 3.89 -6.75
C VAL A 189 4.10 2.71 -5.80
N HIS A 190 5.22 2.02 -5.61
CA HIS A 190 5.30 0.86 -4.71
C HIS A 190 6.48 0.87 -3.75
N GLY A 191 6.35 0.10 -2.67
CA GLY A 191 7.42 -0.23 -1.71
C GLY A 191 7.92 -1.66 -1.90
N HIS A 192 8.17 -2.36 -0.79
CA HIS A 192 8.46 -3.81 -0.65
C HIS A 192 9.78 -4.31 -1.26
N GLN A 193 10.11 -3.90 -2.48
CA GLN A 193 11.27 -4.40 -3.23
C GLN A 193 12.58 -3.68 -2.87
N HIS A 194 12.49 -2.61 -2.07
CA HIS A 194 13.62 -1.83 -1.55
C HIS A 194 14.53 -1.28 -2.67
N ASP A 195 13.94 -0.93 -3.81
CA ASP A 195 14.64 -0.45 -5.00
C ASP A 195 14.18 0.96 -5.44
N CYS A 196 14.88 1.51 -6.44
CA CYS A 196 14.48 2.71 -7.17
C CYS A 196 14.77 2.56 -8.68
N ILE A 197 14.38 1.42 -9.25
CA ILE A 197 14.68 1.08 -10.65
C ILE A 197 14.03 2.09 -11.59
N ASP A 198 14.82 2.62 -12.53
CA ASP A 198 14.29 3.44 -13.63
C ASP A 198 13.51 2.56 -14.63
N SER A 199 12.19 2.68 -14.60
CA SER A 199 11.26 1.97 -15.46
C SER A 199 10.78 2.81 -16.65
N SER A 200 11.34 4.01 -16.87
CA SER A 200 10.85 4.98 -17.87
C SER A 200 10.78 4.42 -19.29
N ALA A 201 11.71 3.53 -19.64
CA ALA A 201 11.71 2.82 -20.91
C ALA A 201 10.47 1.91 -21.12
N ARG A 202 9.71 1.59 -20.07
CA ARG A 202 8.54 0.71 -20.10
C ARG A 202 7.21 1.45 -19.98
N TRP A 203 7.20 2.74 -19.63
CA TRP A 203 5.97 3.48 -19.38
C TRP A 203 5.02 3.53 -20.57
N ALA A 204 5.55 3.64 -21.79
CA ALA A 204 4.74 3.62 -23.00
C ALA A 204 3.97 2.30 -23.17
N ASP A 205 4.61 1.18 -22.91
CA ASP A 205 4.01 -0.16 -23.00
C ASP A 205 3.08 -0.47 -21.80
N GLN A 206 3.40 0.07 -20.63
CA GLN A 206 2.55 -0.02 -19.44
C GLN A 206 1.28 0.82 -19.59
N GLY A 207 1.37 2.00 -20.22
CA GLY A 207 0.32 3.00 -20.30
C GLY A 207 0.23 3.90 -19.06
N PHE A 208 1.22 3.83 -18.17
CA PHE A 208 1.35 4.63 -16.95
C PHE A 208 2.81 4.69 -16.51
N GLU A 209 3.15 5.68 -15.69
CA GLU A 209 4.47 5.79 -15.06
C GLU A 209 4.54 4.88 -13.83
N SER A 210 5.62 4.11 -13.67
CA SER A 210 5.80 3.20 -12.54
C SER A 210 7.04 3.54 -11.73
N TYR A 211 6.91 3.60 -10.40
CA TYR A 211 8.01 3.99 -9.52
C TYR A 211 8.12 3.04 -8.33
N GLY A 212 9.35 2.62 -8.01
CA GLY A 212 9.71 1.99 -6.75
C GLY A 212 10.31 3.01 -5.78
N VAL A 213 9.97 2.90 -4.51
CA VAL A 213 10.58 3.68 -3.43
C VAL A 213 11.33 2.74 -2.50
N GLY A 214 12.63 2.96 -2.35
CA GLY A 214 13.51 2.07 -1.61
C GLY A 214 13.25 2.05 -0.10
N LEU A 215 14.00 1.19 0.59
CA LEU A 215 13.97 1.09 2.05
C LEU A 215 14.25 2.45 2.71
N ARG A 216 13.29 2.98 3.47
CA ARG A 216 13.34 4.31 4.09
C ARG A 216 13.64 5.41 3.06
N GLY A 217 13.21 5.18 1.83
CA GLY A 217 13.37 6.06 0.69
C GLY A 217 12.26 7.12 0.66
N LEU A 218 12.60 8.27 0.11
CA LEU A 218 11.66 9.37 -0.13
C LEU A 218 11.66 9.68 -1.62
N MET A 219 10.47 9.65 -2.22
CA MET A 219 10.24 10.16 -3.57
C MET A 219 9.40 11.45 -3.46
N VAL A 220 9.99 12.54 -3.94
CA VAL A 220 9.34 13.86 -3.99
C VAL A 220 8.66 14.02 -5.34
N TRP A 221 7.33 14.16 -5.35
CA TRP A 221 6.54 14.33 -6.56
C TRP A 221 5.86 15.71 -6.61
N PRO A 222 6.04 16.49 -7.69
CA PRO A 222 5.64 17.89 -7.76
C PRO A 222 4.13 18.12 -7.68
#